data_AF-A0A1G7LTW5-F1
#
_entry.id   AF-A0A1G7LTW5-F1
#
_cell.length_a   1.000
_cell.length_b   1.000
_cell.length_c   1.000
_cell.angle_alpha   90.00
_cell.angle_beta   90.00
_cell.angle_gamma   90.00
#
_symmetry.space_group_name_H-M   'P 1'
#
loop_
_entity.id
_entity.type
_entity.pdbx_description
1 polymer ?
#
loop_
_entity_poly.entity_id
_entity_poly.type
_entity_poly.pdbx_seq_one_letter_code
_entity_poly.pdbx_strand_id
1 'polypeptide(L)'
;MGPEGVDLEAVRLFLQLGRYREGEAALDRDPQPENPEWLRLKGWARWHLGDERGLLLLRKAASLARERAGWMWQDLGALLFRAGRWEEAEEALRRALDLFEAEEDHLGRAWALHGLGVAHLHRGRTGWALRRAEEALAVVRAKALGSFRNRVLVLLSSVHRARGELREALFRARQAVAGRLDPDDRVVALRALGTTLRLLGRPAQGRERLEEALRLSGEGARRGAALAELAPCYLALGWRREARKAAGEALELLDTHAPARARVLVALAELSRREGKEEGALALLQEAQAIGPYPLMEEALGFPDLFALAEERGLALSRARKAPEKPKVVLRESPPGLLVGRREVPLEGSGKAFALLALLLKEGPLPWREAALRLWGEDGPGVRERLHMTASRARDLLADREVVRWEGEVLRLDPERRWEML
;
A
#
# COMPACT_ATOMS: atom_id res chain seq x y z
N MET A 1 -23.04 10.09 53.87
CA MET A 1 -22.97 9.81 52.43
C MET A 1 -21.51 9.64 52.11
N GLY A 2 -21.05 8.41 51.87
CA GLY A 2 -19.64 8.16 51.52
C GLY A 2 -19.29 8.80 50.18
N PRO A 3 -18.01 9.05 49.87
CA PRO A 3 -17.62 9.57 48.57
C PRO A 3 -18.09 8.57 47.49
N GLU A 4 -18.95 9.02 46.58
CA GLU A 4 -19.26 8.28 45.36
C GLU A 4 -17.92 8.03 44.65
N GLY A 5 -17.59 6.75 44.42
CA GLY A 5 -16.37 6.37 43.72
C GLY A 5 -16.31 6.99 42.32
N VAL A 6 -15.12 7.03 41.71
CA VAL A 6 -14.99 7.64 40.37
C VAL A 6 -15.96 7.03 39.36
N ASP A 7 -16.76 7.89 38.72
CA ASP A 7 -17.64 7.50 37.63
C ASP A 7 -16.82 7.28 36.35
N LEU A 8 -16.41 6.03 36.12
CA LEU A 8 -15.64 5.64 34.95
C LEU A 8 -16.43 5.82 33.64
N GLU A 9 -17.76 5.81 33.69
CA GLU A 9 -18.60 6.02 32.50
C GLU A 9 -18.57 7.50 32.08
N ALA A 10 -18.67 8.41 33.05
CA ALA A 10 -18.45 9.84 32.80
C ALA A 10 -17.05 10.11 32.23
N VAL A 11 -16.02 9.42 32.77
CA VAL A 11 -14.66 9.50 32.22
C VAL A 11 -14.61 9.01 30.77
N ARG A 12 -15.22 7.87 30.44
CA ARG A 12 -15.30 7.40 29.04
C ARG A 12 -15.89 8.45 28.13
N LEU A 13 -16.96 9.13 28.54
CA LEU A 13 -17.59 10.18 27.77
C LEU A 13 -16.66 11.39 27.55
N PHE A 14 -15.92 11.83 28.58
CA PHE A 14 -14.91 12.86 28.41
C PHE A 14 -13.87 12.46 27.35
N LEU A 15 -13.38 11.24 27.42
CA LEU A 15 -12.38 10.72 26.50
C LEU A 15 -12.91 10.61 25.07
N GLN A 16 -14.15 10.14 24.87
CA GLN A 16 -14.80 10.10 23.56
C GLN A 16 -14.97 11.50 22.94
N LEU A 17 -15.18 12.51 23.77
CA LEU A 17 -15.29 13.91 23.34
C LEU A 17 -13.92 14.61 23.19
N GLY A 18 -12.81 13.89 23.37
CA GLY A 18 -11.46 14.45 23.30
C GLY A 18 -11.10 15.37 24.49
N ARG A 19 -11.87 15.32 25.57
CA ARG A 19 -11.64 16.11 26.81
C ARG A 19 -10.69 15.35 27.74
N TYR A 20 -9.49 15.05 27.22
CA TYR A 20 -8.52 14.17 27.89
C TYR A 20 -8.05 14.71 29.24
N ARG A 21 -7.81 16.03 29.36
CA ARG A 21 -7.40 16.66 30.62
C ARG A 21 -8.46 16.52 31.71
N GLU A 22 -9.73 16.66 31.34
CA GLU A 22 -10.85 16.57 32.28
C GLU A 22 -11.11 15.13 32.70
N GLY A 23 -11.02 14.18 31.77
CA GLY A 23 -11.03 12.76 32.08
C GLY A 23 -9.87 12.36 32.99
N GLU A 24 -8.65 12.85 32.73
CA GLU A 24 -7.50 12.59 33.58
C GLU A 24 -7.69 13.13 35.00
N ALA A 25 -8.14 14.38 35.12
CA ALA A 25 -8.39 15.04 36.40
C ALA A 25 -9.52 14.38 37.20
N ALA A 26 -10.55 13.86 36.53
CA ALA A 26 -11.60 13.07 37.17
C ALA A 26 -11.05 11.77 37.76
N LEU A 27 -10.17 11.07 37.04
CA LEU A 27 -9.51 9.85 37.52
C LEU A 27 -8.56 10.08 38.69
N ASP A 28 -7.93 11.27 38.79
CA ASP A 28 -7.01 11.61 39.90
C ASP A 28 -7.73 11.85 41.24
N ARG A 29 -9.05 12.08 41.23
CA ARG A 29 -9.83 12.30 42.46
C ARG A 29 -10.01 11.02 43.29
N ASP A 30 -9.97 9.86 42.64
CA ASP A 30 -10.09 8.54 43.27
C ASP A 30 -9.18 7.53 42.52
N PRO A 31 -7.88 7.47 42.89
CA PRO A 31 -6.92 6.60 42.21
C PRO A 31 -7.18 5.10 42.49
N GLN A 32 -7.34 4.31 41.42
CA GLN A 32 -7.56 2.87 41.51
C GLN A 32 -6.47 2.10 40.72
N PRO A 33 -5.22 2.02 41.22
CA PRO A 33 -4.06 1.53 40.48
C PRO A 33 -4.08 0.02 40.17
N GLU A 34 -5.02 -0.73 40.75
CA GLU A 34 -5.23 -2.16 40.49
C GLU A 34 -6.51 -2.44 39.68
N ASN A 35 -7.32 -1.42 39.36
CA ASN A 35 -8.51 -1.58 38.52
C ASN A 35 -8.09 -1.50 37.04
N PRO A 36 -8.26 -2.57 36.24
CA PRO A 36 -7.87 -2.57 34.83
C PRO A 36 -8.55 -1.49 34.00
N GLU A 37 -9.83 -1.21 34.24
CA GLU A 37 -10.55 -0.20 33.46
C GLU A 37 -10.09 1.22 33.83
N TRP A 38 -9.87 1.49 35.11
CA TRP A 38 -9.27 2.77 35.56
C TRP A 38 -7.90 2.98 34.90
N LEU A 39 -7.03 1.96 34.94
CA LEU A 39 -5.70 2.00 34.33
C LEU A 39 -5.78 2.24 32.82
N ARG A 40 -6.72 1.59 32.14
CA ARG A 40 -6.95 1.76 30.71
C ARG A 40 -7.36 3.19 30.37
N LEU A 41 -8.36 3.74 31.06
CA LEU A 41 -8.84 5.10 30.82
C LEU A 41 -7.75 6.13 31.16
N LYS A 42 -7.03 5.95 32.28
CA LYS A 42 -5.91 6.81 32.66
C LYS A 42 -4.79 6.77 31.64
N GLY A 43 -4.42 5.57 31.20
CA GLY A 43 -3.39 5.38 30.19
C GLY A 43 -3.76 6.00 28.85
N TRP A 44 -5.02 5.88 28.44
CA TRP A 44 -5.54 6.50 27.22
C TRP A 44 -5.55 8.03 27.30
N ALA A 45 -5.98 8.59 28.43
CA ALA A 45 -5.95 10.03 28.68
C ALA A 45 -4.52 10.58 28.60
N ARG A 46 -3.57 9.96 29.31
CA ARG A 46 -2.15 10.36 29.32
C ARG A 46 -1.50 10.29 27.94
N TRP A 47 -1.75 9.21 27.21
CA TRP A 47 -1.25 9.07 25.85
C TRP A 47 -1.66 10.24 24.95
N HIS A 48 -2.93 10.61 24.95
CA HIS A 48 -3.43 11.72 24.12
C HIS A 48 -3.04 13.10 24.64
N LEU A 49 -2.54 13.20 25.88
CA LEU A 49 -1.90 14.40 26.43
C LEU A 49 -0.39 14.47 26.15
N GLY A 50 0.16 13.48 25.43
CA GLY A 50 1.58 13.42 25.09
C GLY A 50 2.47 12.74 26.13
N ASP A 51 1.90 12.09 27.15
CA ASP A 51 2.65 11.31 28.14
C ASP A 51 2.70 9.82 27.75
N GLU A 52 3.86 9.39 27.25
CA GLU A 52 4.10 8.00 26.85
C GLU A 52 3.97 6.99 28.00
N ARG A 53 4.03 7.43 29.27
CA ARG A 53 3.77 6.55 30.42
C ARG A 53 2.35 6.00 30.38
N GLY A 54 1.44 6.62 29.62
CA GLY A 54 0.12 6.07 29.34
C GLY A 54 0.15 4.66 28.73
N LEU A 55 1.15 4.35 27.89
CA LEU A 55 1.34 3.00 27.33
C LEU A 55 1.69 1.95 28.39
N LEU A 56 2.43 2.35 29.44
CA LEU A 56 2.74 1.47 30.57
C LEU A 56 1.48 1.14 31.38
N LEU A 57 0.62 2.13 31.60
CA LEU A 57 -0.67 1.94 32.27
C LEU A 57 -1.60 1.03 31.47
N LEU A 58 -1.66 1.21 30.14
CA LEU A 58 -2.42 0.34 29.24
C LEU A 58 -1.89 -1.10 29.25
N ARG A 59 -0.56 -1.29 29.28
CA ARG A 59 0.04 -2.61 29.42
C ARG A 59 -0.30 -3.25 30.77
N LYS A 60 -0.23 -2.49 31.86
CA LYS A 60 -0.64 -2.97 33.20
C LYS A 60 -2.12 -3.36 33.19
N ALA A 61 -3.00 -2.50 32.64
CA ALA A 61 -4.43 -2.78 32.49
C ALA A 61 -4.68 -4.10 31.77
N ALA A 62 -4.09 -4.28 30.60
CA ALA A 62 -4.27 -5.48 29.78
C ALA A 62 -3.73 -6.76 30.46
N SER A 63 -2.70 -6.64 31.31
CA SER A 63 -2.16 -7.77 32.09
C SER A 63 -2.99 -8.16 33.31
N LEU A 64 -3.70 -7.20 33.91
CA LEU A 64 -4.55 -7.43 35.08
C LEU A 64 -6.00 -7.82 34.71
N ALA A 65 -6.44 -7.43 33.52
CA ALA A 65 -7.79 -7.73 33.04
C ALA A 65 -7.99 -9.24 32.89
N ARG A 66 -9.11 -9.74 33.44
CA ARG A 66 -9.61 -11.09 33.16
C ARG A 66 -10.61 -11.06 32.01
N GLU A 67 -11.55 -10.12 32.07
CA GLU A 67 -12.56 -9.90 31.04
C GLU A 67 -12.07 -8.86 30.03
N ARG A 68 -12.41 -9.06 28.75
CA ARG A 68 -12.07 -8.14 27.64
C ARG A 68 -10.57 -7.85 27.51
N ALA A 69 -9.72 -8.68 28.09
CA ALA A 69 -8.27 -8.53 28.05
C ALA A 69 -7.77 -8.50 26.60
N GLY A 70 -8.35 -9.32 25.71
CA GLY A 70 -8.04 -9.31 24.27
C GLY A 70 -8.21 -7.92 23.65
N TRP A 71 -9.32 -7.23 23.96
CA TRP A 71 -9.57 -5.87 23.46
C TRP A 71 -8.62 -4.82 24.07
N MET A 72 -8.21 -4.97 25.34
CA MET A 72 -7.20 -4.08 25.92
C MET A 72 -5.81 -4.26 25.27
N TRP A 73 -5.42 -5.50 24.99
CA TRP A 73 -4.20 -5.80 24.26
C TRP A 73 -4.26 -5.29 22.80
N GLN A 74 -5.43 -5.35 22.13
CA GLN A 74 -5.63 -4.73 20.82
C GLN A 74 -5.41 -3.22 20.85
N ASP A 75 -6.03 -2.53 21.81
CA ASP A 75 -5.92 -1.07 21.94
C ASP A 75 -4.47 -0.65 22.18
N LEU A 76 -3.78 -1.35 23.09
CA LEU A 76 -2.36 -1.14 23.33
C LEU A 76 -1.55 -1.35 22.05
N GLY A 77 -1.81 -2.44 21.32
CA GLY A 77 -1.14 -2.72 20.05
C GLY A 77 -1.34 -1.60 19.02
N ALA A 78 -2.57 -1.07 18.90
CA ALA A 78 -2.86 0.02 17.99
C ALA A 78 -2.18 1.34 18.38
N LEU A 79 -2.03 1.62 19.67
CA LEU A 79 -1.34 2.81 20.17
C LEU A 79 0.19 2.69 20.04
N LEU A 80 0.76 1.52 20.38
CA LEU A 80 2.18 1.22 20.13
C LEU A 80 2.52 1.33 18.64
N PHE A 81 1.61 0.89 17.76
CA PHE A 81 1.79 1.06 16.32
C PHE A 81 1.85 2.52 15.92
N ARG A 82 0.94 3.37 16.44
CA ARG A 82 0.95 4.83 16.19
C ARG A 82 2.21 5.50 16.75
N ALA A 83 2.76 4.97 17.84
CA ALA A 83 4.03 5.42 18.42
C ALA A 83 5.28 4.99 17.62
N GLY A 84 5.12 4.25 16.51
CA GLY A 84 6.26 3.70 15.76
C GLY A 84 6.92 2.47 16.41
N ARG A 85 6.41 1.99 17.55
CA ARG A 85 6.94 0.83 18.32
C ARG A 85 6.38 -0.48 17.78
N TRP A 86 6.66 -0.79 16.52
CA TRP A 86 5.99 -1.89 15.80
C TRP A 86 6.31 -3.28 16.35
N GLU A 87 7.50 -3.49 16.88
CA GLU A 87 7.90 -4.71 17.58
C GLU A 87 6.98 -5.00 18.78
N GLU A 88 6.74 -3.98 19.61
CA GLU A 88 5.90 -4.10 20.78
C GLU A 88 4.42 -4.15 20.41
N ALA A 89 4.03 -3.45 19.35
CA ALA A 89 2.68 -3.56 18.78
C ALA A 89 2.41 -5.01 18.33
N GLU A 90 3.36 -5.65 17.65
CA GLU A 90 3.27 -7.06 17.26
C GLU A 90 3.11 -7.98 18.48
N GLU A 91 3.88 -7.75 19.54
CA GLU A 91 3.77 -8.52 20.79
C GLU A 91 2.38 -8.39 21.43
N ALA A 92 1.87 -7.15 21.57
CA ALA A 92 0.55 -6.88 22.14
C ALA A 92 -0.58 -7.50 21.29
N LEU A 93 -0.50 -7.36 19.96
CA LEU A 93 -1.49 -7.90 19.04
C LEU A 93 -1.49 -9.44 19.00
N ARG A 94 -0.33 -10.08 19.21
CA ARG A 94 -0.26 -11.55 19.37
C ARG A 94 -0.95 -12.01 20.64
N ARG A 95 -0.70 -11.36 21.78
CA ARG A 95 -1.41 -11.69 23.04
C ARG A 95 -2.92 -11.55 22.88
N ALA A 96 -3.37 -10.49 22.22
CA ALA A 96 -4.78 -10.32 21.94
C ALA A 96 -5.35 -11.40 21.01
N LEU A 97 -4.61 -11.80 19.97
CA LEU A 97 -5.02 -12.88 19.08
C LEU A 97 -5.23 -14.18 19.85
N ASP A 98 -4.27 -14.55 20.71
CA ASP A 98 -4.35 -15.76 21.54
C ASP A 98 -5.59 -15.74 22.45
N LEU A 99 -5.90 -14.58 23.05
CA LEU A 99 -7.09 -14.39 23.89
C LEU A 99 -8.40 -14.50 23.09
N PHE A 100 -8.49 -13.86 21.93
CA PHE A 100 -9.68 -13.96 21.10
C PHE A 100 -9.91 -15.36 20.54
N GLU A 101 -8.84 -16.13 20.30
CA GLU A 101 -8.97 -17.53 19.92
C GLU A 101 -9.50 -18.39 21.07
N ALA A 102 -9.02 -18.14 22.31
CA ALA A 102 -9.53 -18.82 23.50
C ALA A 102 -10.99 -18.45 23.84
N GLU A 103 -11.38 -17.20 23.59
CA GLU A 103 -12.75 -16.68 23.82
C GLU A 103 -13.71 -16.95 22.66
N GLU A 104 -13.23 -17.55 21.56
CA GLU A 104 -13.95 -17.68 20.29
C GLU A 104 -14.49 -16.35 19.71
N ASP A 105 -13.90 -15.20 20.09
CA ASP A 105 -14.23 -13.88 19.55
C ASP A 105 -13.69 -13.72 18.13
N HIS A 106 -14.52 -14.08 17.15
CA HIS A 106 -14.14 -14.00 15.75
C HIS A 106 -13.93 -12.57 15.23
N LEU A 107 -14.60 -11.58 15.80
CA LEU A 107 -14.41 -10.17 15.41
C LEU A 107 -13.08 -9.68 15.95
N GLY A 108 -12.80 -9.91 17.23
CA GLY A 108 -11.52 -9.63 17.86
C GLY A 108 -10.36 -10.31 17.12
N ARG A 109 -10.52 -11.60 16.77
CA ARG A 109 -9.54 -12.35 15.96
C ARG A 109 -9.24 -11.67 14.62
N ALA A 110 -10.27 -11.22 13.91
CA ALA A 110 -10.09 -10.51 12.63
C ALA A 110 -9.35 -9.18 12.83
N TRP A 111 -9.66 -8.44 13.89
CA TRP A 111 -8.95 -7.20 14.27
C TRP A 111 -7.47 -7.44 14.57
N ALA A 112 -7.18 -8.47 15.36
CA ALA A 112 -5.82 -8.85 15.72
C ALA A 112 -4.99 -9.23 14.51
N LEU A 113 -5.54 -10.09 13.63
CA LEU A 113 -4.90 -10.49 12.39
C LEU A 113 -4.66 -9.30 11.45
N HIS A 114 -5.63 -8.41 11.32
CA HIS A 114 -5.46 -7.16 10.57
C HIS A 114 -4.34 -6.29 11.15
N GLY A 115 -4.34 -6.05 12.46
CA GLY A 115 -3.30 -5.29 13.15
C GLY A 115 -1.91 -5.88 12.95
N LEU A 116 -1.77 -7.21 13.08
CA LEU A 116 -0.50 -7.92 12.83
C LEU A 116 -0.06 -7.78 11.38
N GLY A 117 -1.00 -7.87 10.43
CA GLY A 117 -0.69 -7.67 9.02
C GLY A 117 -0.20 -6.26 8.72
N VAL A 118 -0.81 -5.23 9.34
CA VAL A 118 -0.34 -3.84 9.28
C VAL A 118 1.06 -3.74 9.89
N ALA A 119 1.28 -4.21 11.11
CA ALA A 119 2.59 -4.14 11.78
C ALA A 119 3.70 -4.81 10.95
N HIS A 120 3.45 -6.01 10.41
CA HIS A 120 4.40 -6.69 9.52
C HIS A 120 4.66 -5.91 8.23
N LEU A 121 3.64 -5.30 7.62
CA LEU A 121 3.81 -4.48 6.42
C LEU A 121 4.74 -3.30 6.69
N HIS A 122 4.51 -2.57 7.79
CA HIS A 122 5.34 -1.43 8.18
C HIS A 122 6.77 -1.82 8.54
N ARG A 123 7.00 -3.05 9.01
CA ARG A 123 8.34 -3.63 9.20
C ARG A 123 8.99 -4.16 7.91
N GLY A 124 8.37 -3.96 6.74
CA GLY A 124 8.85 -4.47 5.45
C GLY A 124 8.69 -5.99 5.25
N ARG A 125 8.00 -6.69 6.18
CA ARG A 125 7.78 -8.14 6.16
C ARG A 125 6.55 -8.51 5.33
N THR A 126 6.57 -8.17 4.05
CA THR A 126 5.40 -8.27 3.17
C THR A 126 4.82 -9.69 3.02
N GLY A 127 5.65 -10.74 3.14
CA GLY A 127 5.16 -12.13 3.14
C GLY A 127 4.34 -12.50 4.37
N TRP A 128 4.78 -12.05 5.55
CA TRP A 128 4.03 -12.23 6.80
C TRP A 128 2.76 -11.37 6.82
N ALA A 129 2.85 -10.14 6.31
CA ALA A 129 1.69 -9.26 6.17
C ALA A 129 0.61 -9.88 5.28
N LEU A 130 0.99 -10.46 4.13
CA LEU A 130 0.08 -11.16 3.23
C LEU A 130 -0.63 -12.31 3.94
N ARG A 131 0.14 -13.18 4.62
CA ARG A 131 -0.41 -14.32 5.35
C ARG A 131 -1.46 -13.90 6.39
N ARG A 132 -1.13 -12.91 7.23
CA ARG A 132 -2.05 -12.39 8.26
C ARG A 132 -3.31 -11.76 7.66
N ALA A 133 -3.16 -11.01 6.57
CA ALA A 133 -4.29 -10.40 5.87
C ALA A 133 -5.20 -11.46 5.20
N GLU A 134 -4.65 -12.54 4.66
CA GLU A 134 -5.41 -13.66 4.10
C GLU A 134 -6.14 -14.47 5.18
N GLU A 135 -5.49 -14.72 6.32
CA GLU A 135 -6.12 -15.33 7.50
C GLU A 135 -7.29 -14.45 8.00
N ALA A 136 -7.11 -13.14 8.11
CA ALA A 136 -8.18 -12.21 8.47
C ALA A 136 -9.34 -12.27 7.45
N LEU A 137 -9.01 -12.34 6.15
CA LEU A 137 -10.01 -12.44 5.08
C LEU A 137 -10.81 -13.75 5.15
N ALA A 138 -10.16 -14.85 5.55
CA ALA A 138 -10.83 -16.13 5.76
C ALA A 138 -11.82 -16.06 6.93
N VAL A 139 -11.42 -15.45 8.06
CA VAL A 139 -12.28 -15.27 9.24
C VAL A 139 -13.51 -14.43 8.90
N VAL A 140 -13.33 -13.25 8.29
CA VAL A 140 -14.47 -12.36 7.96
C VAL A 140 -15.44 -12.99 6.95
N ARG A 141 -14.94 -13.85 6.05
CA ARG A 141 -15.79 -14.58 5.10
C ARG A 141 -16.59 -15.68 5.80
N ALA A 142 -15.91 -16.50 6.60
CA ALA A 142 -16.53 -17.61 7.31
C ALA A 142 -17.61 -17.15 8.31
N LYS A 143 -17.43 -15.96 8.89
CA LYS A 143 -18.31 -15.40 9.93
C LYS A 143 -19.17 -14.22 9.46
N ALA A 144 -19.23 -14.00 8.15
CA ALA A 144 -20.04 -12.95 7.52
C ALA A 144 -19.84 -11.53 8.12
N LEU A 145 -18.61 -11.19 8.51
CA LEU A 145 -18.24 -9.89 9.10
C LEU A 145 -18.07 -8.81 8.00
N GLY A 146 -19.20 -8.45 7.38
CA GLY A 146 -19.23 -7.63 6.16
C GLY A 146 -18.62 -6.23 6.29
N SER A 147 -18.82 -5.56 7.43
CA SER A 147 -18.23 -4.22 7.68
C SER A 147 -16.70 -4.29 7.75
N PHE A 148 -16.15 -5.28 8.46
CA PHE A 148 -14.71 -5.41 8.66
C PHE A 148 -13.97 -5.91 7.41
N ARG A 149 -14.65 -6.63 6.51
CA ARG A 149 -14.08 -7.15 5.26
C ARG A 149 -13.36 -6.07 4.45
N ASN A 150 -13.88 -4.84 4.41
CA ASN A 150 -13.31 -3.78 3.58
C ASN A 150 -11.95 -3.30 4.09
N ARG A 151 -11.75 -3.26 5.41
CA ARG A 151 -10.45 -2.96 6.04
C ARG A 151 -9.41 -4.00 5.67
N VAL A 152 -9.78 -5.28 5.70
CA VAL A 152 -8.90 -6.38 5.26
C VAL A 152 -8.56 -6.27 3.78
N LEU A 153 -9.52 -5.89 2.92
CA LEU A 153 -9.28 -5.67 1.49
C LEU A 153 -8.34 -4.49 1.22
N VAL A 154 -8.44 -3.41 1.99
CA VAL A 154 -7.49 -2.29 1.95
C VAL A 154 -6.09 -2.77 2.33
N LEU A 155 -5.96 -3.52 3.42
CA LEU A 155 -4.66 -4.07 3.84
C LEU A 155 -4.05 -4.95 2.75
N LEU A 156 -4.83 -5.87 2.17
CA LEU A 156 -4.36 -6.69 1.05
C LEU A 156 -3.93 -5.84 -0.15
N SER A 157 -4.68 -4.78 -0.49
CA SER A 157 -4.26 -3.83 -1.54
C SER A 157 -2.89 -3.23 -1.24
N SER A 158 -2.68 -2.75 -0.01
CA SER A 158 -1.41 -2.18 0.44
C SER A 158 -0.26 -3.18 0.44
N VAL A 159 -0.51 -4.42 0.88
CA VAL A 159 0.49 -5.50 0.84
C VAL A 159 0.89 -5.82 -0.60
N HIS A 160 -0.08 -5.94 -1.51
CA HIS A 160 0.21 -6.18 -2.93
C HIS A 160 0.96 -5.01 -3.57
N ARG A 161 0.64 -3.74 -3.24
CA ARG A 161 1.42 -2.58 -3.71
C ARG A 161 2.88 -2.63 -3.25
N ALA A 162 3.12 -2.88 -1.96
CA ALA A 162 4.48 -3.00 -1.42
C ALA A 162 5.28 -4.17 -2.04
N ARG A 163 4.59 -5.16 -2.61
CA ARG A 163 5.18 -6.30 -3.33
C ARG A 163 5.37 -6.04 -4.84
N GLY A 164 4.86 -4.93 -5.37
CA GLY A 164 4.85 -4.64 -6.82
C GLY A 164 3.71 -5.31 -7.60
N GLU A 165 2.80 -6.00 -6.91
CA GLU A 165 1.67 -6.76 -7.49
C GLU A 165 0.48 -5.80 -7.75
N LEU A 166 0.68 -4.80 -8.61
CA LEU A 166 -0.25 -3.67 -8.75
C LEU A 166 -1.64 -4.04 -9.32
N ARG A 167 -1.74 -5.12 -10.11
CA ARG A 167 -3.02 -5.58 -10.66
C ARG A 167 -3.90 -6.19 -9.57
N GLU A 168 -3.30 -7.04 -8.73
CA GLU A 168 -3.92 -7.62 -7.54
C GLU A 168 -4.28 -6.51 -6.56
N ALA A 169 -3.38 -5.55 -6.33
CA ALA A 169 -3.66 -4.38 -5.50
C ALA A 169 -4.90 -3.61 -5.99
N LEU A 170 -5.04 -3.42 -7.30
CA LEU A 170 -6.19 -2.71 -7.90
C LEU A 170 -7.47 -3.52 -7.73
N PHE A 171 -7.40 -4.83 -7.94
CA PHE A 171 -8.54 -5.73 -7.73
C PHE A 171 -9.05 -5.63 -6.30
N ARG A 172 -8.16 -5.71 -5.30
CA ARG A 172 -8.52 -5.59 -3.88
C ARG A 172 -9.07 -4.19 -3.53
N ALA A 173 -8.44 -3.12 -4.03
CA ALA A 173 -8.90 -1.76 -3.78
C ALA A 173 -10.30 -1.49 -4.35
N ARG A 174 -10.58 -1.99 -5.57
CA ARG A 174 -11.92 -1.89 -6.17
C ARG A 174 -12.97 -2.64 -5.36
N GLN A 175 -12.63 -3.83 -4.87
CA GLN A 175 -13.52 -4.58 -3.98
C GLN A 175 -13.79 -3.82 -2.68
N ALA A 176 -12.77 -3.18 -2.09
CA ALA A 176 -12.94 -2.38 -0.88
C ALA A 176 -13.89 -1.19 -1.09
N VAL A 177 -13.76 -0.47 -2.21
CA VAL A 177 -14.60 0.69 -2.52
C VAL A 177 -16.04 0.30 -2.95
N ALA A 178 -16.26 -0.91 -3.46
CA ALA A 178 -17.59 -1.34 -3.91
C ALA A 178 -18.58 -1.63 -2.75
N GLY A 179 -18.09 -1.79 -1.52
CA GLY A 179 -18.92 -2.08 -0.35
C GLY A 179 -19.72 -0.88 0.15
N ARG A 180 -20.74 -1.16 0.99
CA ARG A 180 -21.37 -0.14 1.84
C ARG A 180 -20.42 0.15 3.01
N LEU A 181 -19.89 1.37 3.03
CA LEU A 181 -18.89 1.82 4.00
C LEU A 181 -19.46 2.96 4.83
N ASP A 182 -19.07 3.01 6.10
CA ASP A 182 -19.13 4.27 6.84
C ASP A 182 -18.15 5.29 6.21
N PRO A 183 -18.30 6.60 6.51
CA PRO A 183 -17.46 7.64 5.91
C PRO A 183 -15.96 7.43 6.13
N ASP A 184 -15.55 6.89 7.28
CA ASP A 184 -14.13 6.72 7.61
C ASP A 184 -13.51 5.59 6.79
N ASP A 185 -14.19 4.45 6.72
CA ASP A 185 -13.74 3.32 5.90
C ASP A 185 -13.78 3.68 4.41
N ARG A 186 -14.69 4.56 3.99
CA ARG A 186 -14.75 5.10 2.63
C ARG A 186 -13.50 5.91 2.27
N VAL A 187 -13.05 6.80 3.16
CA VAL A 187 -11.82 7.59 2.97
C VAL A 187 -10.62 6.66 2.78
N VAL A 188 -10.47 5.65 3.64
CA VAL A 188 -9.34 4.72 3.57
C VAL A 188 -9.37 3.88 2.30
N ALA A 189 -10.54 3.38 1.89
CA ALA A 189 -10.69 2.60 0.65
C ALA A 189 -10.40 3.42 -0.61
N LEU A 190 -10.89 4.67 -0.67
CA LEU A 190 -10.62 5.59 -1.77
C LEU A 190 -9.13 5.96 -1.86
N ARG A 191 -8.47 6.15 -0.72
CA ARG A 191 -7.00 6.35 -0.67
C ARG A 191 -6.25 5.18 -1.26
N ALA A 192 -6.58 3.95 -0.83
CA ALA A 192 -5.95 2.75 -1.38
C ALA A 192 -6.16 2.63 -2.90
N LEU A 193 -7.36 2.91 -3.41
CA LEU A 193 -7.64 2.89 -4.84
C LEU A 193 -6.87 3.98 -5.59
N GLY A 194 -6.86 5.20 -5.06
CA GLY A 194 -6.18 6.35 -5.65
C GLY A 194 -4.67 6.13 -5.78
N THR A 195 -4.01 5.70 -4.69
CA THR A 195 -2.58 5.38 -4.69
C THR A 195 -2.26 4.24 -5.65
N THR A 196 -3.10 3.20 -5.70
CA THR A 196 -2.91 2.08 -6.63
C THR A 196 -3.02 2.52 -8.09
N LEU A 197 -4.01 3.36 -8.42
CA LEU A 197 -4.19 3.90 -9.78
C LEU A 197 -2.99 4.75 -10.20
N ARG A 198 -2.46 5.58 -9.29
CA ARG A 198 -1.24 6.35 -9.54
C ARG A 198 -0.06 5.44 -9.88
N LEU A 199 0.22 4.43 -9.06
CA LEU A 199 1.34 3.50 -9.29
C LEU A 199 1.17 2.68 -10.57
N LEU A 200 -0.05 2.46 -11.05
CA LEU A 200 -0.35 1.83 -12.34
C LEU A 200 -0.19 2.78 -13.55
N GLY A 201 0.36 3.98 -13.37
CA GLY A 201 0.51 4.97 -14.44
C GLY A 201 -0.80 5.66 -14.83
N ARG A 202 -1.81 5.67 -13.94
CA ARG A 202 -3.11 6.34 -14.16
C ARG A 202 -3.32 7.48 -13.16
N PRO A 203 -2.42 8.47 -13.08
CA PRO A 203 -2.42 9.47 -12.02
C PRO A 203 -3.63 10.40 -12.05
N ALA A 204 -4.23 10.69 -13.22
CA ALA A 204 -5.43 11.54 -13.29
C ALA A 204 -6.63 10.89 -12.57
N GLN A 205 -6.83 9.58 -12.80
CA GLN A 205 -7.89 8.82 -12.13
C GLN A 205 -7.55 8.54 -10.67
N GLY A 206 -6.26 8.37 -10.35
CA GLY A 206 -5.79 8.31 -8.97
C GLY A 206 -6.16 9.57 -8.19
N ARG A 207 -5.84 10.75 -8.75
CA ARG A 207 -6.16 12.06 -8.19
C ARG A 207 -7.64 12.22 -7.92
N GLU A 208 -8.52 11.88 -8.86
CA GLU A 208 -9.98 11.98 -8.66
C GLU A 208 -10.46 11.23 -7.40
N ARG A 209 -9.97 9.99 -7.21
CA ARG A 209 -10.32 9.18 -6.03
C ARG A 209 -9.72 9.75 -4.74
N LEU A 210 -8.51 10.28 -4.82
CA LEU A 210 -7.83 10.90 -3.67
C LEU A 210 -8.46 12.24 -3.26
N GLU A 211 -8.92 13.04 -4.21
CA GLU A 211 -9.67 14.28 -3.95
C GLU A 211 -11.05 13.98 -3.36
N GLU A 212 -11.71 12.91 -3.82
CA GLU A 212 -12.93 12.40 -3.17
C GLU A 212 -12.64 12.00 -1.72
N ALA A 213 -11.56 11.27 -1.46
CA ALA A 213 -11.15 10.91 -0.11
C ALA A 213 -10.87 12.17 0.74
N LEU A 214 -10.18 13.17 0.19
CA LEU A 214 -9.86 14.42 0.87
C LEU A 214 -11.13 15.18 1.30
N ARG A 215 -12.13 15.27 0.42
CA ARG A 215 -13.43 15.90 0.75
C ARG A 215 -14.14 15.22 1.91
N LEU A 216 -13.99 13.90 2.03
CA LEU A 216 -14.62 13.10 3.09
C LEU A 216 -13.78 13.02 4.38
N SER A 217 -12.54 13.51 4.38
CA SER A 217 -11.58 13.27 5.47
C SER A 217 -11.89 14.03 6.76
N GLY A 218 -12.66 15.12 6.68
CA GLY A 218 -12.79 16.10 7.75
C GLY A 218 -11.48 16.82 8.04
N GLU A 219 -11.16 17.02 9.32
CA GLU A 219 -9.93 17.67 9.79
C GLU A 219 -8.92 16.67 10.40
N GLY A 220 -7.73 17.17 10.75
CA GLY A 220 -6.70 16.41 11.47
C GLY A 220 -5.98 15.35 10.62
N ALA A 221 -5.50 14.30 11.30
CA ALA A 221 -4.61 13.29 10.71
C ALA A 221 -5.21 12.55 9.50
N ARG A 222 -6.54 12.37 9.43
CA ARG A 222 -7.19 11.76 8.25
C ARG A 222 -7.00 12.61 7.00
N ARG A 223 -7.19 13.94 7.14
CA ARG A 223 -6.93 14.91 6.08
C ARG A 223 -5.46 14.94 5.69
N GLY A 224 -4.57 14.99 6.69
CA GLY A 224 -3.12 14.92 6.46
C GLY A 224 -2.72 13.67 5.68
N ALA A 225 -3.30 12.52 5.99
CA ALA A 225 -3.02 11.27 5.31
C ALA A 225 -3.58 11.24 3.87
N ALA A 226 -4.71 11.88 3.57
CA ALA A 226 -5.19 12.03 2.19
C ALA A 226 -4.29 12.95 1.36
N LEU A 227 -3.85 14.08 1.94
CA LEU A 227 -2.91 15.01 1.31
C LEU A 227 -1.54 14.36 1.04
N ALA A 228 -1.08 13.50 1.95
CA ALA A 228 0.16 12.73 1.78
C ALA A 228 0.14 11.78 0.57
N GLU A 229 -1.02 11.22 0.20
CA GLU A 229 -1.16 10.42 -1.02
C GLU A 229 -1.31 11.30 -2.27
N LEU A 230 -1.92 12.48 -2.12
CA LEU A 230 -2.11 13.44 -3.22
C LEU A 230 -0.80 14.07 -3.67
N ALA A 231 0.13 14.37 -2.75
CA ALA A 231 1.40 15.01 -3.10
C ALA A 231 2.20 14.22 -4.17
N PRO A 232 2.48 12.91 -4.02
CA PRO A 232 3.04 12.10 -5.09
C PRO A 232 2.19 12.05 -6.38
N CYS A 233 0.86 12.08 -6.24
CA CYS A 233 -0.05 12.06 -7.38
C CYS A 233 0.02 13.34 -8.21
N TYR A 234 0.12 14.49 -7.57
CA TYR A 234 0.34 15.78 -8.23
C TYR A 234 1.71 15.83 -8.91
N LEU A 235 2.76 15.25 -8.32
CA LEU A 235 4.07 15.15 -8.99
C LEU A 235 4.05 14.28 -10.25
N ALA A 236 3.29 13.19 -10.24
CA ALA A 236 3.08 12.34 -11.41
C ALA A 236 2.31 13.07 -12.54
N LEU A 237 1.54 14.10 -12.20
CA LEU A 237 0.83 14.98 -13.16
C LEU A 237 1.66 16.21 -13.55
N GLY A 238 2.85 16.41 -12.98
CA GLY A 238 3.67 17.60 -13.20
C GLY A 238 3.21 18.85 -12.41
N TRP A 239 2.22 18.72 -11.53
CA TRP A 239 1.63 19.83 -10.76
C TRP A 239 2.47 20.13 -9.51
N ARG A 240 3.65 20.72 -9.73
CA ARG A 240 4.68 20.92 -8.68
C ARG A 240 4.20 21.80 -7.53
N ARG A 241 3.43 22.85 -7.83
CA ARG A 241 2.94 23.80 -6.81
C ARG A 241 1.92 23.14 -5.89
N GLU A 242 0.99 22.40 -6.48
CA GLU A 242 -0.06 21.66 -5.78
C GLU A 242 0.54 20.53 -4.94
N ALA A 243 1.56 19.84 -5.46
CA ALA A 243 2.33 18.85 -4.71
C ALA A 243 2.99 19.46 -3.46
N ARG A 244 3.68 20.59 -3.61
CA ARG A 244 4.35 21.29 -2.50
C ARG A 244 3.35 21.77 -1.45
N LYS A 245 2.21 22.31 -1.89
CA LYS A 245 1.13 22.74 -1.00
C LYS A 245 0.55 21.57 -0.20
N ALA A 246 0.18 20.48 -0.89
CA ALA A 246 -0.34 19.28 -0.24
C ALA A 246 0.67 18.65 0.72
N ALA A 247 1.96 18.64 0.38
CA ALA A 247 3.02 18.17 1.25
C ALA A 247 3.13 19.02 2.53
N GLY A 248 3.12 20.36 2.41
CA GLY A 248 3.16 21.26 3.55
C GLY A 248 1.98 21.05 4.52
N GLU A 249 0.75 21.11 4.00
CA GLU A 249 -0.46 20.87 4.79
C GLU A 249 -0.47 19.46 5.43
N ALA A 250 0.06 18.44 4.73
CA ALA A 250 0.15 17.10 5.30
C ALA A 250 1.11 17.03 6.50
N LEU A 251 2.28 17.70 6.43
CA LEU A 251 3.27 17.67 7.53
C LEU A 251 2.78 18.40 8.78
N GLU A 252 1.92 19.41 8.65
CA GLU A 252 1.28 20.10 9.77
C GLU A 252 0.25 19.24 10.50
N LEU A 253 -0.39 18.31 9.78
CA LEU A 253 -1.50 17.50 10.29
C LEU A 253 -1.09 16.08 10.74
N LEU A 254 0.13 15.65 10.42
CA LEU A 254 0.60 14.28 10.65
C LEU A 254 1.59 14.22 11.81
N ASP A 255 1.39 13.21 12.68
CA ASP A 255 2.34 12.87 13.72
C ASP A 255 3.72 12.48 13.15
N THR A 256 4.77 12.68 13.94
CA THR A 256 6.17 12.44 13.54
C THR A 256 6.42 11.01 13.07
N HIS A 257 5.77 10.02 13.70
CA HIS A 257 5.92 8.59 13.36
C HIS A 257 4.88 8.09 12.37
N ALA A 258 4.00 8.96 11.86
CA ALA A 258 2.97 8.56 10.92
C ALA A 258 3.61 8.04 9.62
N PRO A 259 3.30 6.82 9.15
CA PRO A 259 3.84 6.32 7.89
C PRO A 259 3.48 7.20 6.68
N ALA A 260 2.36 7.92 6.75
CA ALA A 260 2.00 8.91 5.72
C ALA A 260 3.05 10.04 5.59
N ARG A 261 3.74 10.40 6.68
CA ARG A 261 4.80 11.41 6.69
C ARG A 261 5.98 11.00 5.82
N ALA A 262 6.42 9.74 5.90
CA ALA A 262 7.50 9.23 5.03
C ALA A 262 7.17 9.38 3.54
N ARG A 263 5.91 9.16 3.14
CA ARG A 263 5.47 9.36 1.76
C ARG A 263 5.58 10.83 1.33
N VAL A 264 5.24 11.76 2.22
CA VAL A 264 5.40 13.21 1.97
C VAL A 264 6.87 13.57 1.79
N LEU A 265 7.74 13.05 2.65
CA LEU A 265 9.19 13.27 2.56
C LEU A 265 9.76 12.75 1.24
N VAL A 266 9.30 11.59 0.75
CA VAL A 266 9.69 11.09 -0.59
C VAL A 266 9.20 12.03 -1.71
N ALA A 267 7.97 12.56 -1.62
CA ALA A 267 7.47 13.53 -2.59
C ALA A 267 8.30 14.84 -2.59
N LEU A 268 8.67 15.33 -1.40
CA LEU A 268 9.55 16.49 -1.27
C LEU A 268 10.96 16.20 -1.79
N ALA A 269 11.48 14.98 -1.59
CA ALA A 269 12.75 14.54 -2.13
C ALA A 269 12.74 14.55 -3.67
N GLU A 270 11.66 14.05 -4.28
CA GLU A 270 11.50 14.11 -5.75
C GLU A 270 11.41 15.55 -6.26
N LEU A 271 10.75 16.46 -5.53
CA LEU A 271 10.77 17.88 -5.85
C LEU A 271 12.19 18.45 -5.80
N SER A 272 12.94 18.19 -4.73
CA SER A 272 14.32 18.64 -4.57
C SER A 272 15.22 18.11 -5.68
N ARG A 273 15.09 16.83 -6.05
CA ARG A 273 15.82 16.23 -7.18
C ARG A 273 15.52 16.94 -8.50
N ARG A 274 14.24 17.20 -8.80
CA ARG A 274 13.81 17.94 -10.01
C ARG A 274 14.31 19.39 -10.05
N GLU A 275 14.67 19.94 -8.90
CA GLU A 275 15.28 21.27 -8.75
C GLU A 275 16.82 21.22 -8.80
N GLY A 276 17.44 20.05 -8.97
CA GLY A 276 18.90 19.87 -8.96
C GLY A 276 19.52 19.89 -7.56
N LYS A 277 18.71 19.83 -6.50
CA LYS A 277 19.15 19.85 -5.10
C LYS A 277 19.31 18.43 -4.57
N GLU A 278 20.32 17.71 -5.06
CA GLU A 278 20.51 16.29 -4.76
C GLU A 278 20.75 16.01 -3.27
N GLU A 279 21.61 16.79 -2.60
CA GLU A 279 21.88 16.62 -1.16
C GLU A 279 20.61 16.76 -0.32
N GLY A 280 19.77 17.74 -0.65
CA GLY A 280 18.48 17.93 0.00
C GLY A 280 17.50 16.78 -0.27
N ALA A 281 17.53 16.20 -1.47
CA ALA A 281 16.73 15.01 -1.78
C ALA A 281 17.18 13.80 -0.96
N LEU A 282 18.49 13.56 -0.83
CA LEU A 282 19.04 12.44 -0.06
C LEU A 282 18.74 12.59 1.45
N ALA A 283 18.85 13.80 2.00
CA ALA A 283 18.52 14.05 3.41
C ALA A 283 17.04 13.73 3.71
N LEU A 284 16.13 14.14 2.83
CA LEU A 284 14.70 13.83 2.95
C LEU A 284 14.41 12.32 2.83
N LEU A 285 15.14 11.60 1.98
CA LEU A 285 15.03 10.14 1.87
C LEU A 285 15.55 9.41 3.12
N GLN A 286 16.63 9.90 3.74
CA GLN A 286 17.13 9.38 5.01
C GLN A 286 16.10 9.58 6.14
N GLU A 287 15.47 10.76 6.22
CA GLU A 287 14.39 11.00 7.18
C GLU A 287 13.19 10.09 6.92
N ALA A 288 12.78 9.92 5.66
CA ALA A 288 11.72 8.98 5.29
C ALA A 288 12.03 7.54 5.69
N GLN A 289 13.30 7.12 5.53
CA GLN A 289 13.78 5.78 5.90
C GLN A 289 13.77 5.55 7.41
N ALA A 290 14.11 6.57 8.20
CA ALA A 290 14.05 6.51 9.65
C ALA A 290 12.63 6.29 10.16
N ILE A 291 11.61 6.78 9.45
CA ILE A 291 10.20 6.52 9.78
C ILE A 291 9.81 5.10 9.44
N GLY A 292 10.24 4.55 8.28
CA GLY A 292 9.89 3.18 7.93
C GLY A 292 10.10 2.73 6.49
N PRO A 293 10.24 1.42 6.26
CA PRO A 293 10.45 0.86 4.93
C PRO A 293 9.20 0.86 4.04
N TYR A 294 7.99 0.76 4.59
CA TYR A 294 6.78 0.50 3.79
C TYR A 294 6.47 1.57 2.73
N PRO A 295 6.38 2.88 3.05
CA PRO A 295 6.10 3.90 2.04
C PRO A 295 7.18 3.96 0.96
N LEU A 296 8.46 3.77 1.33
CA LEU A 296 9.57 3.69 0.38
C LEU A 296 9.41 2.54 -0.63
N MET A 297 8.92 1.38 -0.19
CA MET A 297 8.68 0.23 -1.09
C MET A 297 7.69 0.57 -2.20
N GLU A 298 6.62 1.31 -1.88
CA GLU A 298 5.63 1.75 -2.87
C GLU A 298 6.17 2.88 -3.74
N GLU A 299 6.78 3.91 -3.15
CA GLU A 299 7.24 5.08 -3.90
C GLU A 299 8.43 4.80 -4.81
N ALA A 300 9.21 3.74 -4.55
CA ALA A 300 10.22 3.25 -5.48
C ALA A 300 9.64 2.91 -6.87
N LEU A 301 8.37 2.47 -6.93
CA LEU A 301 7.66 2.21 -8.19
C LEU A 301 7.24 3.51 -8.89
N GLY A 302 6.98 4.57 -8.13
CA GLY A 302 6.50 5.85 -8.64
C GLY A 302 7.60 6.82 -9.06
N PHE A 303 8.78 6.72 -8.43
CA PHE A 303 9.92 7.64 -8.63
C PHE A 303 11.24 6.88 -8.84
N PRO A 304 11.36 6.07 -9.91
CA PRO A 304 12.55 5.23 -10.13
C PRO A 304 13.85 6.05 -10.19
N ASP A 305 13.86 7.22 -10.83
CA ASP A 305 15.05 8.07 -10.95
C ASP A 305 15.55 8.59 -9.59
N LEU A 306 14.64 8.92 -8.68
CA LEU A 306 14.99 9.36 -7.32
C LEU A 306 15.65 8.24 -6.54
N PHE A 307 15.11 7.03 -6.66
CA PHE A 307 15.66 5.87 -5.97
C PHE A 307 16.99 5.45 -6.61
N ALA A 308 17.14 5.54 -7.93
CA ALA A 308 18.41 5.31 -8.62
C ALA A 308 19.51 6.28 -8.14
N LEU A 309 19.20 7.58 -8.06
CA LEU A 309 20.11 8.58 -7.48
C LEU A 309 20.51 8.21 -6.05
N ALA A 310 19.56 7.78 -5.21
CA ALA A 310 19.86 7.36 -3.85
C ALA A 310 20.86 6.19 -3.81
N GLU A 311 20.71 5.20 -4.69
CA GLU A 311 21.59 4.03 -4.79
C GLU A 311 22.98 4.37 -5.33
N GLU A 312 23.07 5.21 -6.36
CA GLU A 312 24.34 5.75 -6.87
C GLU A 312 25.14 6.48 -5.79
N ARG A 313 24.43 7.11 -4.84
CA ARG A 313 25.00 7.84 -3.71
C ARG A 313 25.14 6.98 -2.44
N GLY A 314 24.95 5.66 -2.55
CA GLY A 314 25.18 4.70 -1.47
C GLY A 314 24.05 4.59 -0.43
N LEU A 315 22.89 5.19 -0.66
CA LEU A 315 21.73 5.12 0.22
C LEU A 315 20.86 3.91 -0.13
N ALA A 316 20.99 2.83 0.64
CA ALA A 316 20.22 1.60 0.47
C ALA A 316 18.78 1.76 0.98
N LEU A 317 17.84 2.01 0.07
CA LEU A 317 16.41 2.18 0.39
C LEU A 317 15.61 0.89 0.20
N SER A 318 14.53 0.75 0.98
CA SER A 318 13.56 -0.33 0.77
C SER A 318 12.79 -0.13 -0.53
N ARG A 319 12.65 -1.19 -1.32
CA ARG A 319 11.95 -1.16 -2.62
C ARG A 319 11.05 -2.40 -2.76
N ALA A 320 9.96 -2.27 -3.51
CA ALA A 320 9.18 -3.43 -3.93
C ALA A 320 10.06 -4.37 -4.78
N ARG A 321 10.21 -5.63 -4.36
CA ARG A 321 11.18 -6.59 -4.93
C ARG A 321 10.69 -7.36 -6.17
N LYS A 322 9.54 -7.03 -6.76
CA LYS A 322 9.05 -7.76 -7.94
C LYS A 322 8.55 -6.79 -9.01
N ALA A 323 9.24 -6.81 -10.17
CA ALA A 323 8.61 -6.47 -11.44
C ALA A 323 7.35 -7.36 -11.59
N PRO A 324 6.24 -6.83 -12.12
CA PRO A 324 5.00 -7.60 -12.21
C PRO A 324 5.25 -8.94 -12.91
N GLU A 325 4.77 -10.05 -12.32
CA GLU A 325 4.80 -11.34 -13.02
C GLU A 325 4.07 -11.16 -14.35
N LYS A 326 4.86 -11.20 -15.43
CA LYS A 326 4.33 -11.11 -16.78
C LYS A 326 3.54 -12.39 -17.02
N PRO A 327 2.21 -12.31 -17.26
CA PRO A 327 1.40 -13.51 -17.45
C PRO A 327 1.97 -14.34 -18.60
N LYS A 328 1.98 -15.67 -18.41
CA LYS A 328 2.47 -16.61 -19.42
C LYS A 328 1.78 -16.33 -20.76
N VAL A 329 2.55 -16.23 -21.83
CA VAL A 329 2.01 -16.07 -23.19
C VAL A 329 2.14 -17.41 -23.90
N VAL A 330 1.04 -17.89 -24.44
CA VAL A 330 0.99 -19.13 -25.20
C VAL A 330 0.56 -18.81 -26.63
N LEU A 331 1.37 -19.23 -27.61
CA LEU A 331 1.04 -19.15 -29.02
C LEU A 331 0.66 -20.55 -29.51
N ARG A 332 -0.47 -20.67 -30.20
CA ARG A 332 -0.90 -21.90 -30.89
C ARG A 332 -0.80 -21.65 -32.39
N GLU A 333 -0.11 -22.51 -33.13
CA GLU A 333 0.09 -22.27 -34.57
C GLU A 333 -1.10 -22.69 -35.42
N SER A 334 -1.79 -23.76 -35.04
CA SER A 334 -2.90 -24.30 -35.81
C SER A 334 -4.08 -24.73 -34.92
N PRO A 335 -5.24 -24.03 -34.97
CA PRO A 335 -5.42 -22.73 -35.61
C PRO A 335 -4.68 -21.60 -34.85
N PRO A 336 -4.26 -20.51 -35.53
CA PRO A 336 -3.58 -19.39 -34.89
C PRO A 336 -4.33 -18.86 -33.66
N GLY A 337 -3.69 -18.90 -32.50
CA GLY A 337 -4.28 -18.45 -31.24
C GLY A 337 -3.24 -17.86 -30.31
N LEU A 338 -3.62 -16.82 -29.56
CA LEU A 338 -2.76 -16.13 -28.61
C LEU A 338 -3.45 -16.09 -27.25
N LEU A 339 -2.84 -16.69 -26.23
CA LEU A 339 -3.33 -16.67 -24.85
C LEU A 339 -2.40 -15.86 -23.97
N VAL A 340 -2.98 -15.02 -23.11
CA VAL A 340 -2.28 -14.31 -22.03
C VAL A 340 -2.85 -14.77 -20.70
N GLY A 341 -2.07 -15.58 -19.98
CA GLY A 341 -2.56 -16.33 -18.84
C GLY A 341 -3.63 -17.33 -19.27
N ARG A 342 -4.90 -17.07 -18.93
CA ARG A 342 -6.06 -17.89 -19.34
C ARG A 342 -6.98 -17.18 -20.36
N ARG A 343 -6.62 -15.97 -20.80
CA ARG A 343 -7.46 -15.16 -21.69
C ARG A 343 -6.99 -15.28 -23.13
N GLU A 344 -7.90 -15.56 -24.04
CA GLU A 344 -7.64 -15.50 -25.48
C GLU A 344 -7.65 -14.05 -25.97
N VAL A 345 -6.65 -13.71 -26.79
CA VAL A 345 -6.47 -12.40 -27.40
C VAL A 345 -6.92 -12.47 -28.86
N PRO A 346 -7.93 -11.68 -29.28
CA PRO A 346 -8.35 -11.63 -30.67
C PRO A 346 -7.22 -11.20 -31.60
N LEU A 347 -7.05 -11.90 -32.72
CA LEU A 347 -5.98 -11.66 -33.70
C LEU A 347 -6.43 -10.87 -34.94
N GLU A 348 -7.67 -10.37 -34.97
CA GLU A 348 -8.23 -9.65 -36.11
C GLU A 348 -7.31 -8.49 -36.56
N GLY A 349 -6.94 -8.48 -37.84
CA GLY A 349 -6.02 -7.50 -38.41
C GLY A 349 -4.55 -7.57 -37.93
N SER A 350 -4.19 -8.57 -37.11
CA SER A 350 -2.90 -8.64 -36.42
C SER A 350 -2.05 -9.86 -36.79
N GLY A 351 -2.35 -10.50 -37.93
CA GLY A 351 -1.67 -11.73 -38.38
C GLY A 351 -0.15 -11.62 -38.50
N LYS A 352 0.38 -10.50 -39.00
CA LYS A 352 1.84 -10.29 -39.07
C LYS A 352 2.48 -10.01 -37.71
N ALA A 353 1.75 -9.39 -36.79
CA ALA A 353 2.22 -9.20 -35.42
C ALA A 353 2.29 -10.53 -34.67
N PHE A 354 1.29 -11.41 -34.86
CA PHE A 354 1.32 -12.78 -34.37
C PHE A 354 2.48 -13.57 -34.99
N ALA A 355 2.67 -13.51 -36.30
CA ALA A 355 3.77 -14.18 -36.99
C ALA A 355 5.15 -13.73 -36.49
N LEU A 356 5.31 -12.42 -36.20
CA LEU A 356 6.54 -11.89 -35.62
C LEU A 356 6.80 -12.48 -34.22
N LEU A 357 5.77 -12.56 -33.37
CA LEU A 357 5.89 -13.18 -32.04
C LEU A 357 6.27 -14.66 -32.14
N ALA A 358 5.63 -15.41 -33.06
CA ALA A 358 5.92 -16.82 -33.27
C ALA A 358 7.34 -17.06 -33.80
N LEU A 359 7.78 -16.23 -34.73
CA LEU A 359 9.13 -16.26 -35.29
C LEU A 359 10.19 -16.05 -34.20
N LEU A 360 10.07 -14.97 -33.43
CA LEU A 360 11.04 -14.66 -32.37
C LEU A 360 11.01 -15.67 -31.21
N LEU A 361 9.87 -16.32 -30.97
CA LEU A 361 9.77 -17.39 -29.96
C LEU A 361 10.49 -18.67 -30.39
N LYS A 362 10.40 -19.03 -31.68
CA LYS A 362 11.04 -20.24 -32.22
C LYS A 362 12.54 -20.06 -32.46
N GLU A 363 12.92 -18.93 -33.04
CA GLU A 363 14.28 -18.71 -33.54
C GLU A 363 15.13 -17.85 -32.58
N GLY A 364 14.51 -17.23 -31.57
CA GLY A 364 15.18 -16.33 -30.65
C GLY A 364 15.38 -14.92 -31.21
N PRO A 365 16.34 -14.14 -30.67
CA PRO A 365 16.65 -12.81 -31.19
C PRO A 365 17.11 -12.84 -32.65
N LEU A 366 16.52 -11.97 -33.49
CA LEU A 366 16.81 -11.92 -34.93
C LEU A 366 17.19 -10.52 -35.39
N PRO A 367 18.18 -10.36 -36.29
CA PRO A 367 18.40 -9.12 -37.01
C PRO A 367 17.14 -8.68 -37.77
N TRP A 368 16.85 -7.38 -37.82
CA TRP A 368 15.60 -6.89 -38.40
C TRP A 368 15.43 -7.22 -39.88
N ARG A 369 16.53 -7.28 -40.64
CA ARG A 369 16.50 -7.69 -42.05
C ARG A 369 16.06 -9.13 -42.22
N GLU A 370 16.53 -10.02 -41.34
CA GLU A 370 16.15 -11.42 -41.37
C GLU A 370 14.69 -11.60 -40.94
N ALA A 371 14.26 -10.90 -39.88
CA ALA A 371 12.85 -10.89 -39.48
C ALA A 371 11.94 -10.38 -40.61
N ALA A 372 12.37 -9.36 -41.35
CA ALA A 372 11.65 -8.83 -42.51
C ALA A 372 11.55 -9.84 -43.66
N LEU A 373 12.66 -10.48 -44.03
CA LEU A 373 12.70 -11.53 -45.06
C LEU A 373 11.78 -12.71 -44.70
N ARG A 374 11.75 -13.14 -43.44
CA ARG A 374 10.86 -14.24 -43.02
C ARG A 374 9.39 -13.82 -42.99
N LEU A 375 9.09 -12.57 -42.64
CA LEU A 375 7.72 -12.07 -42.58
C LEU A 375 7.13 -11.73 -43.95
N TRP A 376 7.92 -11.19 -44.89
CA TRP A 376 7.42 -10.65 -46.16
C TRP A 376 8.17 -11.12 -47.40
N GLY A 377 9.31 -11.78 -47.28
CA GLY A 377 10.15 -12.17 -48.41
C GLY A 377 10.95 -11.00 -49.02
N GLU A 378 10.99 -9.84 -48.37
CA GLU A 378 11.66 -8.63 -48.85
C GLU A 378 12.34 -7.86 -47.69
N ASP A 379 13.46 -7.17 -47.98
CA ASP A 379 14.15 -6.26 -47.05
C ASP A 379 14.42 -4.86 -47.66
N GLY A 380 13.63 -4.50 -48.67
CA GLY A 380 13.75 -3.24 -49.42
C GLY A 380 13.39 -1.96 -48.64
N PRO A 381 13.39 -0.80 -49.31
CA PRO A 381 13.10 0.49 -48.68
C PRO A 381 11.72 0.51 -48.00
N GLY A 382 11.62 1.04 -46.78
CA GLY A 382 10.37 1.15 -46.03
C GLY A 382 9.97 -0.08 -45.20
N VAL A 383 10.69 -1.21 -45.35
CA VAL A 383 10.37 -2.45 -44.63
C VAL A 383 10.73 -2.34 -43.14
N ARG A 384 11.77 -1.57 -42.80
CA ARG A 384 12.15 -1.31 -41.40
C ARG A 384 11.03 -0.59 -40.64
N GLU A 385 10.43 0.44 -41.25
CA GLU A 385 9.30 1.18 -40.68
C GLU A 385 8.07 0.28 -40.51
N ARG A 386 7.78 -0.56 -41.52
CA ARG A 386 6.70 -1.56 -41.46
C ARG A 386 6.92 -2.57 -40.33
N LEU A 387 8.16 -2.98 -40.10
CA LEU A 387 8.55 -3.85 -39.00
C LEU A 387 8.43 -3.17 -37.64
N HIS A 388 8.76 -1.89 -37.51
CA HIS A 388 8.48 -1.12 -36.31
C HIS A 388 6.97 -1.06 -36.00
N MET A 389 6.12 -0.82 -37.00
CA MET A 389 4.65 -0.85 -36.83
C MET A 389 4.15 -2.24 -36.43
N THR A 390 4.72 -3.30 -37.01
CA THR A 390 4.37 -4.69 -36.71
C THR A 390 4.77 -5.07 -35.28
N ALA A 391 5.96 -4.66 -34.83
CA ALA A 391 6.41 -4.80 -33.46
C ALA A 391 5.54 -3.99 -32.48
N SER A 392 5.09 -2.79 -32.87
CA SER A 392 4.13 -2.01 -32.09
C SER A 392 2.80 -2.75 -31.91
N ARG A 393 2.23 -3.29 -32.99
CA ARG A 393 1.00 -4.09 -32.91
C ARG A 393 1.17 -5.34 -32.04
N ALA A 394 2.34 -5.98 -32.08
CA ALA A 394 2.64 -7.11 -31.20
C ALA A 394 2.66 -6.73 -29.71
N ARG A 395 3.18 -5.54 -29.39
CA ARG A 395 3.11 -4.96 -28.03
C ARG A 395 1.68 -4.63 -27.62
N ASP A 396 0.87 -4.13 -28.55
CA ASP A 396 -0.54 -3.79 -28.31
C ASP A 396 -1.40 -5.04 -28.03
N LEU A 397 -1.19 -6.15 -28.76
CA LEU A 397 -1.86 -7.44 -28.52
C LEU A 397 -1.70 -7.91 -27.07
N LEU A 398 -0.53 -7.66 -26.49
CA LEU A 398 -0.16 -8.11 -25.15
C LEU A 398 -0.27 -7.01 -24.09
N ALA A 399 -0.69 -5.79 -24.50
CA ALA A 399 -0.74 -4.57 -23.70
C ALA A 399 0.56 -4.33 -22.90
N ASP A 400 1.70 -4.58 -23.52
CA ASP A 400 3.02 -4.49 -22.89
C ASP A 400 4.08 -4.06 -23.93
N ARG A 401 4.73 -2.93 -23.66
CA ARG A 401 5.72 -2.31 -24.54
C ARG A 401 7.03 -3.10 -24.60
N GLU A 402 7.31 -3.91 -23.59
CA GLU A 402 8.56 -4.66 -23.46
C GLU A 402 8.54 -5.99 -24.19
N VAL A 403 7.39 -6.41 -24.70
CA VAL A 403 7.14 -7.70 -25.37
C VAL A 403 8.08 -7.96 -26.54
N VAL A 404 8.29 -6.95 -27.40
CA VAL A 404 9.29 -6.98 -28.47
C VAL A 404 10.21 -5.80 -28.25
N ARG A 405 11.50 -6.04 -28.05
CA ARG A 405 12.52 -4.98 -27.87
C ARG A 405 13.43 -4.91 -29.09
N TRP A 406 13.90 -3.70 -29.36
CA TRP A 406 14.97 -3.44 -30.32
C TRP A 406 16.25 -3.21 -29.53
N GLU A 407 17.27 -4.03 -29.77
CA GLU A 407 18.61 -3.85 -29.24
C GLU A 407 19.57 -3.68 -30.41
N GLY A 408 19.87 -2.42 -30.73
CA GLY A 408 20.54 -2.07 -31.99
C GLY A 408 19.70 -2.52 -33.19
N GLU A 409 20.27 -3.42 -33.99
CA GLU A 409 19.65 -3.95 -35.22
C GLU A 409 18.88 -5.27 -35.00
N VAL A 410 18.78 -5.75 -33.75
CA VAL A 410 18.19 -7.04 -33.39
C VAL A 410 16.85 -6.87 -32.68
N LEU A 411 15.83 -7.62 -33.09
CA LEU A 411 14.58 -7.77 -32.36
C LEU A 411 14.66 -8.98 -31.44
N ARG A 412 14.09 -8.85 -30.24
CA ARG A 412 13.94 -9.98 -29.31
C ARG A 412 12.66 -9.91 -28.53
N LEU A 413 12.21 -11.07 -28.05
CA LEU A 413 11.17 -11.13 -27.05
C LEU A 413 11.71 -10.74 -25.68
N ASP A 414 10.80 -10.27 -24.84
CA ASP A 414 11.04 -10.03 -23.43
C ASP A 414 11.56 -11.30 -22.71
N PRO A 415 12.81 -11.31 -22.23
CA PRO A 415 13.40 -12.49 -21.61
C PRO A 415 12.84 -12.79 -20.22
N GLU A 416 12.19 -11.83 -19.58
CA GLU A 416 11.60 -11.99 -18.25
C GLU A 416 10.16 -12.55 -18.31
N ARG A 417 9.61 -12.69 -19.52
CA ARG A 417 8.27 -13.21 -19.75
C ARG A 417 8.32 -14.72 -20.00
N ARG A 418 7.36 -15.45 -19.42
CA ARG A 418 7.20 -16.88 -19.70
C ARG A 418 6.48 -17.06 -21.03
N TRP A 419 7.12 -17.72 -21.97
CA TRP A 419 6.60 -18.02 -23.30
C TRP A 419 6.41 -19.52 -23.49
N GLU A 420 5.42 -19.92 -24.28
CA GLU A 420 5.17 -21.30 -24.68
C GLU A 420 4.60 -21.32 -26.10
N MET A 421 5.04 -22.31 -26.89
CA MET A 421 4.48 -22.61 -28.20
C MET A 421 3.74 -23.95 -28.11
N LEU A 422 2.52 -24.02 -28.65
CA LEU A 422 1.66 -25.21 -28.71
C LEU A 422 1.30 -25.60 -30.13
#